data_AF-A0A8J3J2R4-F1
#
_entry.id   AF-A0A8J3J2R4-F1
#
_cell.length_a   1.000
_cell.length_b   1.000
_cell.length_c   1.000
_cell.angle_alpha   90.00
_cell.angle_beta   90.00
_cell.angle_gamma   90.00
#
_symmetry.space_group_name_H-M   'P 1'
#
loop_
_entity.id
_entity.type
_entity.pdbx_description
1 polymer ?
#
loop_
_entity_poly.entity_id
_entity_poly.type
_entity_poly.pdbx_seq_one_letter_code
_entity_poly.pdbx_strand_id
1 'polypeptide(L)'
;MKRRLLAALLDYCVMLGWLAVLAAVFVPLSLAGVRLWGGRADLVAFAASVLPVWLYLTVTESRAGATWGKRRAGLHVVGPGGRRAGAARIAVRNAVKLAPWQLAHLGVVPLLTNGGADTLVSPALAWLPLSATYALVGLTVVVTLVRRDRAALHDLVTGTRVVPSRPRVRHDDPQLAPTT
;
A
#
# COMPACT_ATOMS: atom_id res chain seq x y z
N MET A 1 6.23 18.10 2.50
CA MET A 1 5.29 17.11 3.09
C MET A 1 3.88 17.18 2.52
N LYS A 2 3.27 18.37 2.35
CA LYS A 2 1.89 18.54 1.83
C LYS A 2 1.54 17.65 0.62
N ARG A 3 2.37 17.63 -0.43
CA ARG A 3 2.14 16.79 -1.63
C ARG A 3 2.14 15.28 -1.35
N ARG A 4 2.98 14.80 -0.43
CA ARG A 4 3.05 13.38 -0.05
C ARG A 4 1.81 12.96 0.73
N LEU A 5 1.30 13.84 1.60
CA LEU A 5 0.04 13.64 2.32
C LEU A 5 -1.14 13.61 1.35
N LEU A 6 -1.21 14.56 0.41
CA LEU A 6 -2.24 14.55 -0.63
C LEU A 6 -2.21 13.26 -1.46
N ALA A 7 -1.01 12.82 -1.89
CA ALA A 7 -0.88 11.56 -2.62
C ALA A 7 -1.36 10.35 -1.81
N ALA A 8 -1.01 10.30 -0.51
CA ALA A 8 -1.47 9.25 0.38
C ALA A 8 -2.99 9.28 0.55
N LEU A 9 -3.59 10.46 0.79
CA LEU A 9 -5.03 10.63 0.95
C LEU A 9 -5.80 10.17 -0.29
N LEU A 10 -5.33 10.56 -1.48
CA LEU A 10 -5.95 10.15 -2.75
C LEU A 10 -5.86 8.63 -2.97
N ASP A 11 -4.71 8.02 -2.66
CA ASP A 11 -4.58 6.56 -2.71
C ASP A 11 -5.49 5.89 -1.66
N TYR A 12 -5.64 6.49 -0.48
CA TYR A 12 -6.57 6.01 0.55
C TYR A 12 -8.02 6.08 0.08
N CYS A 13 -8.45 7.11 -0.66
CA CYS A 13 -9.79 7.15 -1.23
C CYS A 13 -10.05 5.97 -2.19
N VAL A 14 -9.07 5.61 -3.01
CA VAL A 14 -9.17 4.44 -3.90
C VAL A 14 -9.28 3.15 -3.08
N MET A 15 -8.47 3.00 -2.04
CA MET A 15 -8.52 1.84 -1.15
C MET A 15 -9.85 1.75 -0.41
N LEU A 16 -10.34 2.87 0.14
CA LEU A 16 -11.64 2.93 0.84
C LEU A 16 -12.80 2.60 -0.10
N GLY A 17 -12.75 3.07 -1.35
CA GLY A 17 -13.72 2.68 -2.37
C GLY A 17 -13.75 1.17 -2.58
N TRP A 18 -12.58 0.52 -2.68
CA TRP A 18 -12.50 -0.94 -2.76
C TRP A 18 -13.04 -1.65 -1.51
N LEU A 19 -12.67 -1.18 -0.32
CA LEU A 19 -13.17 -1.76 0.94
C LEU A 19 -14.68 -1.57 1.10
N ALA A 20 -15.25 -0.47 0.61
CA ALA A 20 -16.69 -0.24 0.59
C ALA A 20 -17.41 -1.24 -0.34
N VAL A 21 -16.83 -1.54 -1.50
CA VAL A 21 -17.35 -2.60 -2.39
C VAL A 21 -17.32 -3.96 -1.70
N LEU A 22 -16.20 -4.30 -1.03
CA LEU A 22 -16.14 -5.53 -0.24
C LEU A 22 -17.21 -5.56 0.85
N ALA A 23 -17.34 -4.47 1.62
CA ALA A 23 -18.35 -4.40 2.68
C ALA A 23 -19.78 -4.56 2.11
N ALA A 24 -20.09 -3.90 1.00
CA ALA A 24 -21.39 -3.99 0.33
C ALA A 24 -21.74 -5.41 -0.16
N VAL A 25 -20.73 -6.23 -0.45
CA VAL A 25 -20.92 -7.64 -0.85
C VAL A 25 -20.94 -8.57 0.36
N PHE A 26 -19.92 -8.51 1.21
CA PHE A 26 -19.70 -9.50 2.27
C PHE A 26 -20.60 -9.28 3.49
N VAL A 27 -20.98 -8.04 3.82
CA VAL A 27 -21.85 -7.77 4.98
C VAL A 27 -23.26 -8.33 4.77
N PRO A 28 -23.98 -8.05 3.67
CA PRO A 28 -25.32 -8.61 3.45
C PRO A 28 -25.31 -10.14 3.39
N LEU A 29 -24.30 -10.73 2.74
CA LEU A 29 -24.13 -12.18 2.69
C LEU A 29 -23.94 -12.79 4.08
N SER A 30 -23.12 -12.16 4.93
CA SER A 30 -22.95 -12.59 6.32
C SER A 30 -24.24 -12.46 7.14
N LEU A 31 -25.02 -11.38 6.95
CA LEU A 31 -26.31 -11.18 7.63
C LEU A 31 -27.37 -12.20 7.16
N ALA A 32 -27.29 -12.63 5.90
CA ALA A 32 -28.12 -13.71 5.34
C ALA A 32 -27.67 -15.12 5.79
N GLY A 33 -26.67 -15.22 6.67
CA GLY A 33 -26.16 -16.50 7.19
C GLY A 33 -25.28 -17.27 6.19
N VAL A 34 -24.89 -16.65 5.07
CA VAL A 34 -23.99 -17.29 4.11
C VAL A 34 -22.60 -17.40 4.73
N ARG A 35 -22.12 -18.62 4.92
CA ARG A 35 -20.75 -18.89 5.35
C ARG A 35 -19.79 -18.69 4.18
N LEU A 36 -19.23 -17.50 4.08
CA LEU A 36 -18.27 -17.12 3.03
C LEU A 36 -16.86 -17.71 3.27
N TRP A 37 -16.65 -18.31 4.43
CA TRP A 37 -15.41 -18.91 4.88
C TRP A 37 -15.66 -20.37 5.28
N GLY A 38 -15.39 -21.28 4.34
CA GLY A 38 -15.41 -22.74 4.56
C GLY A 38 -14.07 -23.29 5.08
N GLY A 39 -13.07 -22.42 5.30
CA GLY A 39 -11.74 -22.74 5.83
C GLY A 39 -10.78 -21.56 5.63
N ARG A 40 -9.92 -21.29 6.62
CA ARG A 40 -8.87 -20.24 6.63
C ARG A 40 -9.39 -18.82 6.34
N ALA A 41 -10.19 -18.27 7.26
CA ALA A 41 -10.80 -16.95 7.12
C ALA A 41 -9.77 -15.81 6.90
N ASP A 42 -8.56 -15.96 7.43
CA ASP A 42 -7.46 -15.01 7.24
C ASP A 42 -6.93 -14.98 5.80
N LEU A 43 -6.96 -16.12 5.08
CA LEU A 43 -6.60 -16.16 3.65
C LEU A 43 -7.65 -15.47 2.79
N VAL A 44 -8.93 -15.63 3.13
CA VAL A 44 -10.02 -14.92 2.45
C VAL A 44 -9.85 -13.41 2.67
N ALA A 45 -9.58 -12.98 3.90
CA ALA A 45 -9.31 -11.59 4.21
C ALA A 45 -8.12 -11.04 3.42
N PHE A 46 -7.00 -11.77 3.36
CA PHE A 46 -5.83 -11.41 2.56
C PHE A 46 -6.16 -11.29 1.07
N ALA A 47 -6.81 -12.32 0.50
CA ALA A 47 -7.11 -12.40 -0.93
C ALA A 47 -8.13 -11.33 -1.36
N ALA A 48 -9.09 -10.98 -0.51
CA ALA A 48 -10.10 -9.97 -0.81
C ALA A 48 -9.59 -8.54 -0.60
N SER A 49 -8.79 -8.27 0.43
CA SER A 49 -8.40 -6.90 0.81
C SER A 49 -6.94 -6.56 0.47
N VAL A 50 -5.97 -7.24 1.08
CA VAL A 50 -4.56 -6.88 1.01
C VAL A 50 -3.98 -7.13 -0.38
N LEU A 51 -4.28 -8.27 -0.98
CA LEU A 51 -3.75 -8.65 -2.29
C LEU A 51 -4.19 -7.70 -3.41
N PRO A 52 -5.48 -7.32 -3.56
CA PRO A 52 -5.90 -6.37 -4.59
C PRO A 52 -5.32 -4.97 -4.38
N VAL A 53 -5.22 -4.50 -3.14
CA VAL A 53 -4.58 -3.21 -2.84
C VAL A 53 -3.09 -3.25 -3.16
N TRP A 54 -2.40 -4.34 -2.82
CA TRP A 54 -1.00 -4.54 -3.16
C TRP A 54 -0.78 -4.57 -4.69
N LEU A 55 -1.64 -5.26 -5.43
CA LEU A 55 -1.61 -5.29 -6.90
C LEU A 55 -1.83 -3.90 -7.49
N TYR A 56 -2.85 -3.16 -7.02
CA TYR A 56 -3.11 -1.79 -7.44
C TYR A 56 -1.87 -0.91 -7.28
N LEU A 57 -1.26 -0.91 -6.08
CA LEU A 57 -0.07 -0.10 -5.80
C LEU A 57 1.10 -0.54 -6.68
N THR A 58 1.32 -1.84 -6.81
CA THR A 58 2.47 -2.41 -7.52
C THR A 58 2.38 -2.20 -9.03
N VAL A 59 1.23 -2.47 -9.64
CA VAL A 59 1.03 -2.32 -11.09
C VAL A 59 1.12 -0.85 -11.48
N THR A 60 0.47 0.04 -10.73
CA THR A 60 0.48 1.47 -11.06
C THR A 60 1.86 2.11 -10.89
N GLU A 61 2.57 1.81 -9.79
CA GLU A 61 3.93 2.31 -9.58
C GLU A 61 4.93 1.69 -10.56
N SER A 62 4.85 0.40 -10.86
CA SER A 62 5.81 -0.25 -11.76
C SER A 62 5.65 0.22 -13.21
N ARG A 63 4.42 0.48 -13.67
CA ARG A 63 4.14 0.91 -15.06
C ARG A 63 4.30 2.41 -15.28
N ALA A 64 3.82 3.24 -14.35
CA ALA A 64 3.79 4.69 -14.51
C ALA A 64 4.80 5.43 -13.61
N GLY A 65 5.58 4.71 -12.81
CA GLY A 65 6.43 5.31 -11.77
C GLY A 65 5.62 5.89 -10.61
N ALA A 66 4.30 5.79 -10.59
CA ALA A 66 3.46 6.45 -9.60
C ALA A 66 2.07 5.80 -9.51
N THR A 67 1.54 5.70 -8.29
CA THR A 67 0.12 5.44 -8.06
C THR A 67 -0.75 6.57 -8.58
N TRP A 68 -2.07 6.35 -8.67
CA TRP A 68 -2.99 7.40 -9.10
C TRP A 68 -2.88 8.66 -8.22
N GLY A 69 -2.87 8.50 -6.88
CA GLY A 69 -2.72 9.62 -5.96
C GLY A 69 -1.39 10.35 -6.12
N LYS A 70 -0.28 9.62 -6.31
CA LYS A 70 1.04 10.22 -6.57
C LYS A 70 1.07 11.02 -7.87
N ARG A 71 0.48 10.51 -8.95
CA ARG A 71 0.39 11.24 -10.22
C ARG A 71 -0.36 12.56 -10.06
N ARG A 72 -1.49 12.54 -9.35
CA ARG A 72 -2.29 13.75 -9.05
C ARG A 72 -1.55 14.75 -8.16
N ALA A 73 -0.66 14.28 -7.29
CA ALA A 73 0.20 15.14 -6.48
C ALA A 73 1.51 15.58 -7.19
N GLY A 74 1.71 15.20 -8.45
CA GLY A 74 2.94 15.47 -9.20
C GLY A 74 4.17 14.77 -8.61
N LEU A 75 4.02 13.54 -8.12
CA LEU A 75 5.08 12.73 -7.51
C LEU A 75 5.30 11.43 -8.29
N HIS A 76 6.52 10.92 -8.29
CA HIS A 76 6.84 9.59 -8.78
C HIS A 76 7.90 8.90 -7.90
N VAL A 77 7.98 7.59 -8.02
CA VAL A 77 8.91 6.69 -7.33
C VAL A 77 10.09 6.42 -8.26
N VAL A 78 11.29 6.69 -7.75
CA VAL A 78 12.56 6.31 -8.38
C VAL A 78 13.24 5.22 -7.55
N GLY A 79 13.99 4.36 -8.22
CA GLY A 79 14.89 3.39 -7.62
C GLY A 79 16.29 3.97 -7.32
N PRO A 80 17.24 3.09 -7.00
CA PRO A 80 18.62 3.49 -6.71
C PRO A 80 19.25 4.32 -7.83
N GLY A 81 19.97 5.38 -7.45
CA GLY A 81 20.60 6.30 -8.41
C GLY A 81 19.62 7.14 -9.22
N GLY A 82 18.36 7.28 -8.78
CA GLY A 82 17.35 8.10 -9.46
C GLY A 82 16.74 7.47 -10.72
N ARG A 83 17.10 6.22 -11.04
CA ARG A 83 16.57 5.48 -12.19
C ARG A 83 15.18 4.94 -11.91
N ARG A 84 14.49 4.45 -12.94
CA ARG A 84 13.22 3.74 -12.78
C ARG A 84 13.41 2.49 -11.92
N ALA A 85 12.55 2.31 -10.91
CA ALA A 85 12.53 1.10 -10.11
C ALA A 85 11.93 -0.08 -10.91
N GLY A 86 12.58 -1.24 -10.87
CA GLY A 86 12.04 -2.46 -11.47
C GLY A 86 10.79 -2.98 -10.74
N ALA A 87 9.96 -3.77 -11.45
CA ALA A 87 8.67 -4.24 -10.93
C ALA A 87 8.81 -5.04 -9.62
N ALA A 88 9.78 -5.94 -9.51
CA ALA A 88 10.03 -6.70 -8.29
C ALA A 88 10.37 -5.81 -7.08
N ARG A 89 11.14 -4.74 -7.30
CA ARG A 89 11.49 -3.78 -6.25
C ARG A 89 10.27 -3.01 -5.77
N ILE A 90 9.42 -2.57 -6.70
CA ILE A 90 8.14 -1.93 -6.39
C ILE A 90 7.19 -2.90 -5.65
N ALA A 91 7.17 -4.17 -6.04
CA ALA A 91 6.38 -5.21 -5.40
C ALA A 91 6.79 -5.41 -3.94
N VAL A 92 8.10 -5.55 -3.66
CA VAL A 92 8.64 -5.63 -2.29
C VAL A 92 8.34 -4.35 -1.51
N ARG A 93 8.52 -3.18 -2.13
CA ARG A 93 8.24 -1.88 -1.50
C ARG A 93 6.79 -1.82 -1.01
N ASN A 94 5.84 -2.19 -1.85
CA ASN A 94 4.43 -2.16 -1.49
C ASN A 94 4.05 -3.30 -0.53
N ALA A 95 4.73 -4.44 -0.57
CA ALA A 95 4.56 -5.50 0.43
C ALA A 95 4.98 -5.02 1.83
N VAL A 96 6.16 -4.40 1.96
CA VAL A 96 6.62 -3.81 3.23
C VAL A 96 5.67 -2.71 3.70
N LYS A 97 5.15 -1.89 2.77
CA LYS A 97 4.18 -0.83 3.09
C LYS A 97 2.86 -1.40 3.64
N LEU A 98 2.41 -2.54 3.15
CA LEU A 98 1.15 -3.18 3.55
C LEU A 98 1.31 -4.25 4.64
N ALA A 99 2.56 -4.59 5.02
CA ALA A 99 2.84 -5.58 6.06
C ALA A 99 2.11 -5.30 7.38
N PRO A 100 2.03 -4.07 7.91
CA PRO A 100 1.23 -3.81 9.12
C PRO A 100 -0.24 -4.19 8.95
N TRP A 101 -0.82 -3.92 7.77
CA TRP A 101 -2.21 -4.23 7.50
C TRP A 101 -2.43 -5.75 7.40
N GLN A 102 -1.50 -6.50 6.79
CA GLN A 102 -1.61 -7.96 6.77
C GLN A 102 -1.48 -8.57 8.18
N LEU A 103 -0.55 -8.07 9.00
CA LEU A 103 -0.41 -8.49 10.38
C LEU A 103 -1.67 -8.18 11.20
N ALA A 104 -2.32 -7.04 10.97
CA ALA A 104 -3.58 -6.70 11.61
C ALA A 104 -4.67 -7.75 11.30
N HIS A 105 -4.80 -8.20 10.04
CA HIS A 105 -5.76 -9.25 9.69
C HIS A 105 -5.43 -10.58 10.38
N LEU A 106 -4.15 -10.97 10.44
CA LEU A 106 -3.74 -12.20 11.12
C LEU A 106 -4.05 -12.19 12.62
N GLY A 107 -4.10 -11.02 13.27
CA GLY A 107 -4.50 -10.89 14.67
C GLY A 107 -6.01 -10.72 14.87
N VAL A 108 -6.65 -9.87 14.09
CA VAL A 108 -8.06 -9.52 14.29
C VAL A 108 -9.00 -10.64 13.86
N VAL A 109 -8.73 -11.34 12.75
CA VAL A 109 -9.63 -12.38 12.23
C VAL A 109 -9.85 -13.52 13.24
N PRO A 110 -8.82 -14.13 13.86
CA PRO A 110 -9.03 -15.17 14.88
C PRO A 110 -9.82 -14.69 16.12
N LEU A 111 -9.64 -13.42 16.52
CA LEU A 111 -10.37 -12.83 17.65
C LEU A 111 -11.85 -12.61 17.32
N LEU A 112 -12.15 -12.15 16.09
CA LEU A 112 -13.53 -11.92 15.66
C LEU A 112 -14.31 -13.23 15.47
N THR A 113 -13.64 -14.29 15.01
CA THR A 113 -14.31 -15.57 14.77
C THR A 113 -14.50 -16.39 16.05
N ASN A 114 -13.85 -16.03 17.17
CA ASN A 114 -13.93 -16.74 18.46
C ASN A 114 -13.75 -18.27 18.32
N GLY A 115 -12.86 -18.71 17.43
CA GLY A 115 -12.63 -20.13 17.14
C GLY A 115 -13.68 -20.81 16.25
N GLY A 116 -14.68 -20.07 15.76
CA GLY A 116 -15.72 -20.56 14.84
C GLY A 116 -15.29 -20.69 13.37
N ALA A 117 -14.03 -20.36 13.06
CA ALA A 117 -13.44 -20.56 11.74
C ALA A 117 -11.97 -20.92 11.88
N ASP A 118 -11.48 -21.78 10.98
CA ASP A 118 -10.06 -22.08 10.88
C ASP A 118 -9.26 -20.83 10.53
N THR A 119 -8.16 -20.60 11.23
CA THR A 119 -7.24 -19.49 11.00
C THR A 119 -5.79 -19.93 11.08
N LEU A 120 -4.89 -19.25 10.37
CA LEU A 120 -3.44 -19.53 10.45
C LEU A 120 -2.83 -19.25 11.83
N VAL A 121 -3.39 -18.30 12.57
CA VAL A 121 -2.98 -17.94 13.93
C VAL A 121 -4.11 -18.29 14.88
N SER A 122 -3.81 -18.98 15.98
CA SER A 122 -4.82 -19.28 17.00
C SER A 122 -5.24 -18.01 17.75
N PRO A 123 -6.47 -17.94 18.29
CA PRO A 123 -6.92 -16.78 19.07
C PRO A 123 -5.98 -16.43 20.25
N ALA A 124 -5.35 -17.43 20.88
CA ALA A 124 -4.38 -17.23 21.95
C ALA A 124 -3.11 -16.48 21.49
N LEU A 125 -2.70 -16.65 20.24
CA LEU A 125 -1.51 -16.03 19.66
C LEU A 125 -1.82 -14.74 18.87
N ALA A 126 -3.10 -14.37 18.73
CA ALA A 126 -3.57 -13.24 17.93
C ALA A 126 -2.96 -11.88 18.36
N TRP A 127 -2.60 -11.75 19.63
CA TRP A 127 -1.96 -10.55 20.15
C TRP A 127 -0.53 -10.33 19.60
N LEU A 128 0.17 -11.39 19.18
CA LEU A 128 1.51 -11.27 18.61
C LEU A 128 1.54 -10.49 17.28
N PRO A 129 0.80 -10.88 16.23
CA PRO A 129 0.77 -10.11 14.99
C PRO A 129 0.12 -8.73 15.17
N LEU A 130 -0.82 -8.57 16.11
CA LEU A 130 -1.39 -7.26 16.42
C LEU A 130 -0.35 -6.32 17.06
N SER A 131 0.45 -6.83 18.00
CA SER A 131 1.55 -6.08 18.61
C SER A 131 2.61 -5.73 17.56
N ALA A 132 2.96 -6.68 16.69
CA ALA A 132 3.88 -6.46 15.57
C ALA A 132 3.37 -5.39 14.60
N THR A 133 2.05 -5.31 14.37
CA THR A 133 1.43 -4.25 13.56
C THR A 133 1.74 -2.88 14.12
N TYR A 134 1.44 -2.66 15.40
CA TYR A 134 1.66 -1.36 16.05
C TYR A 134 3.14 -1.02 16.15
N ALA A 135 4.00 -2.01 16.44
CA ALA A 135 5.45 -1.83 16.44
C ALA A 135 5.96 -1.39 15.05
N LEU A 136 5.47 -2.01 13.97
CA LEU A 136 5.89 -1.69 12.60
C LEU A 136 5.37 -0.33 12.12
N VAL A 137 4.15 0.04 12.49
CA VAL A 137 3.60 1.39 12.25
C VAL A 137 4.41 2.42 13.01
N GLY A 138 4.64 2.21 14.31
CA GLY A 138 5.44 3.08 15.17
C GLY A 138 6.85 3.27 14.63
N LEU A 139 7.53 2.18 14.28
CA LEU A 139 8.84 2.21 13.64
C LEU A 139 8.82 3.03 12.35
N THR A 140 7.83 2.81 11.48
CA THR A 140 7.70 3.56 10.23
C THR A 140 7.53 5.06 10.48
N VAL A 141 6.71 5.44 11.45
CA VAL A 141 6.50 6.84 11.84
C VAL A 141 7.79 7.45 12.40
N VAL A 142 8.41 6.80 13.39
CA VAL A 142 9.66 7.26 14.02
C VAL A 142 10.76 7.45 12.99
N VAL A 143 11.01 6.45 12.15
CA VAL A 143 12.02 6.51 11.08
C VAL A 143 11.73 7.65 10.11
N THR A 144 10.48 7.83 9.69
CA THR A 144 10.09 8.90 8.76
C THR A 144 10.25 10.29 9.39
N LEU A 145 10.03 10.41 10.71
CA LEU A 145 10.10 11.69 11.42
C LEU A 145 11.53 12.09 11.80
N VAL A 146 12.36 11.15 12.22
CA VAL A 146 13.74 11.39 12.68
C VAL A 146 14.70 11.60 11.52
N ARG A 147 14.53 10.88 10.40
CA ARG A 147 15.44 10.98 9.27
C ARG A 147 15.30 12.31 8.53
N ARG A 148 16.44 12.94 8.21
CA ARG A 148 16.50 14.16 7.40
C ARG A 148 15.85 14.00 6.01
N ASP A 149 16.04 12.84 5.38
CA ASP A 149 15.46 12.54 4.06
C ASP A 149 13.98 12.15 4.11
N ARG A 150 13.41 12.00 5.32
CA ARG A 150 12.01 11.61 5.57
C ARG A 150 11.60 10.35 4.78
N ALA A 151 12.54 9.45 4.53
CA ALA A 151 12.28 8.20 3.84
C ALA A 151 11.54 7.24 4.77
N ALA A 152 10.41 6.70 4.29
CA ALA A 152 9.64 5.70 5.02
C ALA A 152 10.34 4.33 4.99
N LEU A 153 9.96 3.44 5.90
CA LEU A 153 10.57 2.11 6.04
C LEU A 153 10.64 1.33 4.72
N HIS A 154 9.53 1.31 3.95
CA HIS A 154 9.49 0.64 2.66
C HIS A 154 10.43 1.23 1.60
N ASP A 155 10.65 2.55 1.64
CA ASP A 155 11.60 3.25 0.76
C ASP A 155 13.06 2.93 1.16
N LEU A 156 13.32 2.69 2.45
CA LEU A 156 14.64 2.27 2.94
C LEU A 156 14.96 0.83 2.55
N VAL A 157 14.06 -0.11 2.84
CA VAL A 157 14.22 -1.54 2.53
C VAL A 157 14.50 -1.76 1.05
N THR A 158 13.88 -0.96 0.19
CA THR A 158 13.99 -1.12 -1.26
C THR A 158 14.90 -0.10 -1.93
N GLY A 159 15.55 0.79 -1.18
CA GLY A 159 16.38 1.86 -1.77
C GLY A 159 15.62 2.73 -2.79
N THR A 160 14.30 2.82 -2.68
CA THR A 160 13.47 3.70 -3.53
C THR A 160 13.28 5.05 -2.87
N ARG A 161 12.89 6.05 -3.66
CA ARG A 161 12.52 7.37 -3.16
C ARG A 161 11.34 7.92 -3.95
N VAL A 162 10.46 8.64 -3.26
CA VAL A 162 9.45 9.48 -3.93
C VAL A 162 10.08 10.84 -4.20
N VAL A 163 9.98 11.33 -5.43
CA VAL A 163 10.51 12.65 -5.85
C VAL A 163 9.44 13.44 -6.60
N PRO A 164 9.53 14.79 -6.63
CA PRO A 164 8.67 15.60 -7.50
C PRO A 164 8.87 15.24 -8.97
N SER A 165 7.78 15.19 -9.72
CA SER A 165 7.83 15.13 -11.17
C SER A 165 8.35 16.47 -11.70
N ARG A 166 9.43 16.44 -12.49
CA ARG A 166 9.85 17.63 -13.23
C ARG A 166 8.72 18.03 -14.19
N PRO A 167 8.47 19.34 -14.41
CA PRO A 167 7.66 19.77 -15.54
C PRO A 167 8.21 19.10 -16.79
N ARG A 168 7.37 18.48 -17.61
CA ARG A 168 7.80 18.13 -18.98
C ARG A 168 8.18 19.46 -19.61
N VAL A 169 9.46 19.63 -19.96
CA VAL A 169 9.83 20.66 -20.93
C VAL A 169 9.05 20.28 -22.18
N ARG A 170 8.06 21.12 -22.54
CA ARG A 170 7.29 20.94 -23.76
C ARG A 170 8.28 21.23 -24.88
N HIS A 171 8.61 20.24 -25.70
CA HIS A 171 9.51 20.42 -26.86
C HIS A 171 8.87 21.22 -28.01
N ASP A 172 7.83 22.02 -27.72
CA ASP A 172 7.08 22.82 -28.69
C ASP A 172 7.48 24.30 -28.60
N ASP A 173 8.78 24.60 -28.45
CA ASP A 173 9.29 25.97 -28.66
C ASP A 173 9.96 26.02 -30.05
N PRO A 174 9.31 26.60 -31.08
CA PRO A 174 9.88 26.73 -32.42
C PRO A 174 11.01 27.77 -32.52
N GLN A 175 11.55 28.29 -31.42
CA GLN A 175 12.51 29.41 -31.43
C GLN A 175 13.99 29.02 -31.55
N LEU A 176 14.33 27.77 -31.84
CA LEU A 176 15.71 27.35 -32.13
C LEU A 176 15.84 26.85 -33.56
N ALA A 177 15.54 27.71 -34.54
CA ALA A 177 16.09 27.56 -35.88
C ALA A 177 17.50 28.19 -35.90
N PRO A 178 18.54 27.49 -36.37
CA PRO A 178 19.84 28.12 -36.58
C PRO A 178 19.69 29.17 -37.66
N THR A 179 19.95 30.44 -37.31
CA THR A 179 20.23 31.49 -38.28
C THR A 179 21.50 31.10 -39.03
N THR A 180 21.33 30.57 -40.23
CA THR A 180 22.36 30.54 -41.27
C THR A 180 22.52 31.93 -41.88
#